data_AF-A0A434VDD8-F1
#
_entry.id   AF-A0A434VDD8-F1
#
_cell.length_a   1.000
_cell.length_b   1.000
_cell.length_c   1.000
_cell.angle_alpha   90.00
_cell.angle_beta   90.00
_cell.angle_gamma   90.00
#
_symmetry.space_group_name_H-M   'P 1'
#
loop_
_entity.id
_entity.type
_entity.pdbx_description
1 polymer ?
#
loop_
_entity_poly.entity_id
_entity_poly.type
_entity_poly.pdbx_seq_one_letter_code
_entity_poly.pdbx_strand_id
1 'polypeptide(L)'
;LYITGTTEVAGLGGDAKWVKLTGRASVYQTLSEQLDLVGLVSGGAGYIAGYGNGELRIFDHFQSNDRMIRGFAYGGIGPIASDNSGDHLGGTTYFNASAEAQFPLPVIPESFGLRGAVFADAATLYGNKLDPSLVKAGSADMHLRASVGVGLMWASPFGPIRIDYAIPVEKQPGDDTQEFNFGIATRF
;
A
#
# COMPACT_ATOMS: atom_id res chain seq x y z
N LEU A 1 -0.64 -20.30 1.08
CA LEU A 1 0.46 -19.32 0.90
C LEU A 1 0.54 -18.98 -0.58
N TYR A 2 0.49 -17.70 -0.91
CA TYR A 2 0.63 -17.16 -2.26
C TYR A 2 1.79 -16.16 -2.26
N ILE A 3 2.71 -16.28 -3.22
CA ILE A 3 3.89 -15.41 -3.33
C ILE A 3 4.01 -14.93 -4.77
N THR A 4 4.34 -13.66 -4.95
CA THR A 4 4.67 -13.08 -6.25
C THR A 4 5.95 -12.26 -6.11
N GLY A 5 6.82 -12.36 -7.11
CA GLY A 5 7.98 -11.50 -7.27
C GLY A 5 8.02 -10.96 -8.69
N THR A 6 8.30 -9.67 -8.84
CA THR A 6 8.40 -9.00 -10.12
C THR A 6 9.73 -8.27 -10.21
N THR A 7 10.40 -8.42 -11.34
CA THR A 7 11.59 -7.65 -11.70
C THR A 7 11.27 -6.86 -12.97
N GLU A 8 11.45 -5.56 -12.91
CA GLU A 8 11.30 -4.66 -14.05
C GLU A 8 12.65 -3.99 -14.33
N VAL A 9 13.00 -3.89 -15.60
CA VAL A 9 14.24 -3.26 -16.06
C VAL A 9 13.92 -2.27 -17.16
N ALA A 10 14.33 -1.02 -17.00
CA ALA A 10 14.24 0.02 -18.01
C ALA A 10 15.64 0.34 -18.57
N GLY A 11 15.76 0.57 -19.88
CA GLY A 11 17.01 1.03 -20.50
C GLY A 11 17.31 0.49 -21.91
N LEU A 12 16.45 -0.35 -22.48
CA LEU A 12 16.61 -0.87 -23.85
C LEU A 12 16.23 0.19 -24.89
N GLY A 13 17.16 1.10 -25.18
CA GLY A 13 17.01 2.14 -26.21
C GLY A 13 16.34 3.43 -25.74
N GLY A 14 16.11 3.58 -24.43
CA GLY A 14 15.58 4.80 -23.81
C GLY A 14 16.52 5.40 -22.77
N ASP A 15 16.19 6.61 -22.31
CA ASP A 15 17.02 7.36 -21.37
C ASP A 15 16.90 6.88 -19.92
N ALA A 16 15.79 6.21 -19.58
CA ALA A 16 15.55 5.66 -18.25
C ALA A 16 16.37 4.39 -18.05
N LYS A 17 17.23 4.34 -17.03
CA LYS A 17 18.08 3.18 -16.70
C LYS A 17 17.95 2.80 -15.24
N TRP A 18 17.03 1.89 -14.94
CA TRP A 18 16.78 1.43 -13.58
C TRP A 18 16.34 -0.03 -13.53
N VAL A 19 16.52 -0.64 -12.36
CA VAL A 19 15.98 -1.95 -12.00
C VAL A 19 15.04 -1.76 -10.81
N LYS A 20 13.85 -2.34 -10.90
CA LYS A 20 12.83 -2.33 -9.85
C LYS A 20 12.48 -3.76 -9.47
N LEU A 21 12.58 -4.05 -8.19
CA LEU A 21 12.23 -5.34 -7.60
C LEU A 21 11.02 -5.13 -6.69
N THR A 22 10.01 -5.97 -6.84
CA THR A 22 8.88 -6.02 -5.90
C THR A 22 8.58 -7.46 -5.51
N GLY A 23 8.23 -7.66 -4.25
CA GLY A 23 7.82 -8.93 -3.69
C GLY A 23 6.56 -8.78 -2.88
N ARG A 24 5.71 -9.80 -2.91
CA ARG A 24 4.50 -9.89 -2.09
C ARG A 24 4.27 -11.33 -1.66
N ALA A 25 3.87 -11.52 -0.40
CA ALA A 25 3.40 -12.79 0.14
C ALA A 25 2.04 -12.60 0.80
N SER A 26 1.19 -13.61 0.75
CA SER A 26 -0.12 -13.61 1.41
C SER A 26 -0.51 -15.01 1.87
N VAL A 27 -1.08 -15.12 3.06
CA VAL A 27 -1.58 -16.35 3.65
C VAL A 27 -3.02 -16.12 4.09
N TYR A 28 -3.91 -17.00 3.62
CA TYR A 28 -5.31 -17.06 4.03
C TYR A 28 -5.48 -18.29 4.90
N GLN A 29 -6.19 -18.15 6.00
CA GLN A 29 -6.46 -19.25 6.92
C GLN A 29 -7.86 -19.10 7.52
N THR A 30 -8.65 -20.17 7.48
CA THR A 30 -9.89 -20.24 8.24
C THR A 30 -9.56 -20.28 9.73
N LEU A 31 -10.02 -19.28 10.48
CA LEU A 31 -9.80 -19.15 11.92
C LEU A 31 -10.89 -19.89 12.71
N SER A 32 -12.12 -19.91 12.18
CA SER A 32 -13.22 -20.70 12.72
C SER A 32 -14.18 -21.07 11.60
N GLU A 33 -14.47 -22.37 11.45
CA GLU A 33 -15.47 -22.85 10.50
C GLU A 33 -16.89 -22.56 10.99
N GLN A 34 -17.13 -22.62 12.31
CA GLN A 34 -18.45 -22.40 12.90
C GLN A 34 -18.93 -20.95 12.75
N LEU A 35 -17.99 -20.00 12.80
CA LEU A 35 -18.26 -18.57 12.67
C LEU A 35 -17.99 -18.06 11.25
N ASP A 36 -17.59 -18.95 10.33
CA ASP A 36 -17.11 -18.62 8.98
C ASP A 36 -16.10 -17.44 8.99
N LEU A 37 -15.13 -17.51 9.91
CA LEU A 37 -14.13 -16.46 10.11
C LEU A 37 -12.86 -16.80 9.30
N VAL A 38 -12.44 -15.89 8.44
CA VAL A 38 -11.24 -16.05 7.60
C VAL A 38 -10.22 -14.97 7.95
N GLY A 39 -9.02 -15.40 8.33
CA GLY A 39 -7.87 -14.54 8.52
C GLY A 39 -7.04 -14.42 7.25
N LEU A 40 -6.50 -13.23 7.02
CA LEU A 40 -5.55 -12.90 5.97
C LEU A 40 -4.35 -12.17 6.59
N VAL A 41 -3.15 -12.70 6.36
CA VAL A 41 -1.90 -11.97 6.63
C VAL A 41 -1.19 -11.77 5.31
N SER A 42 -0.76 -10.54 5.03
CA SER A 42 0.02 -10.24 3.83
C SER A 42 1.19 -9.31 4.15
N GLY A 43 2.21 -9.38 3.31
CA GLY A 43 3.35 -8.49 3.37
C GLY A 43 3.94 -8.27 2.00
N GLY A 44 4.65 -7.16 1.85
CA GLY A 44 5.29 -6.79 0.61
C GLY A 44 6.51 -5.91 0.85
N ALA A 45 7.38 -5.90 -0.15
CA ALA A 45 8.57 -5.08 -0.16
C ALA A 45 8.88 -4.68 -1.59
N GLY A 46 9.55 -3.55 -1.76
CA GLY A 46 10.07 -3.14 -3.05
C GLY A 46 11.32 -2.29 -2.92
N TYR A 47 12.17 -2.39 -3.93
CA TYR A 47 13.38 -1.60 -4.06
C TYR A 47 13.61 -1.22 -5.52
N ILE A 48 13.93 0.04 -5.77
CA ILE A 48 14.32 0.54 -7.09
C ILE A 48 15.70 1.20 -7.00
N ALA A 49 16.54 0.92 -7.99
CA ALA A 49 17.84 1.55 -8.16
C ALA A 49 18.09 1.90 -9.63
N GLY A 50 18.67 3.08 -9.85
CA GLY A 50 19.29 3.42 -11.13
C GLY A 50 20.56 2.59 -11.36
N TYR A 51 20.93 2.36 -12.62
CA TYR A 51 22.17 1.67 -12.96
C TYR A 51 22.97 2.41 -14.05
N GLY A 52 24.28 2.19 -14.08
CA GLY A 52 25.19 2.95 -14.93
C GLY A 52 25.15 4.43 -14.56
N ASN A 53 24.92 5.30 -15.55
CA ASN A 53 24.73 6.75 -15.35
C ASN A 53 23.23 7.13 -15.28
N GLY A 54 22.34 6.17 -15.00
CA GLY A 54 20.91 6.43 -14.88
C GLY A 54 20.53 6.94 -13.50
N GLU A 55 20.06 8.19 -13.45
CA GLU A 55 19.44 8.75 -12.24
C GLU A 55 17.94 8.40 -12.21
N LEU A 56 17.42 8.20 -10.99
CA LEU A 56 15.98 7.97 -10.80
C LEU A 56 15.25 9.30 -10.87
N ARG A 57 14.15 9.33 -11.64
CA ARG A 57 13.25 10.48 -11.70
C ARG A 57 12.15 10.29 -10.66
N ILE A 58 11.46 11.38 -10.28
CA ILE A 58 10.37 11.36 -9.30
C ILE A 58 9.32 10.28 -9.63
N PHE A 59 8.96 10.16 -10.90
CA PHE A 59 7.96 9.20 -11.38
C PHE A 59 8.46 7.75 -11.50
N ASP A 60 9.77 7.51 -11.35
CA ASP A 60 10.31 6.14 -11.27
C ASP A 60 10.15 5.57 -9.84
N HIS A 61 10.14 6.43 -8.82
CA HIS A 61 9.98 6.07 -7.41
C HIS A 61 8.65 5.38 -7.12
N PHE A 62 8.61 4.61 -6.03
CA PHE A 62 7.37 4.07 -5.51
C PHE A 62 6.53 5.18 -4.89
N GLN A 63 5.23 5.12 -5.15
CA GLN A 63 4.21 5.94 -4.51
C GLN A 63 3.42 5.06 -3.54
N SER A 64 3.09 5.60 -2.38
CA SER A 64 2.21 4.91 -1.44
C SER A 64 0.80 4.78 -2.00
N ASN A 65 0.11 3.71 -1.62
CA ASN A 65 -1.23 3.40 -2.07
C ASN A 65 -1.97 2.57 -1.01
N ASP A 66 -3.26 2.37 -1.23
CA ASP A 66 -4.15 1.61 -0.34
C ASP A 66 -3.72 0.15 -0.13
N ARG A 67 -3.06 -0.47 -1.12
CA ARG A 67 -2.50 -1.82 -1.00
C ARG A 67 -1.26 -1.85 -0.09
N MET A 68 -0.59 -0.72 0.10
CA MET A 68 0.51 -0.59 1.05
C MET A 68 -0.02 -0.38 2.47
N ILE A 69 -0.88 0.61 2.65
CA ILE A 69 -1.45 0.99 3.95
C ILE A 69 -2.75 1.75 3.74
N ARG A 70 -3.86 1.30 4.34
CA ARG A 70 -5.14 2.03 4.31
C ARG A 70 -5.13 3.18 5.33
N GLY A 71 -5.97 4.18 5.13
CA GLY A 71 -6.08 5.36 6.00
C GLY A 71 -5.16 6.52 5.60
N PHE A 72 -4.30 6.31 4.60
CA PHE A 72 -3.43 7.33 4.01
C PHE A 72 -3.84 7.58 2.57
N ALA A 73 -3.69 8.81 2.11
CA ALA A 73 -3.97 9.17 0.72
C ALA A 73 -2.99 8.46 -0.23
N TYR A 74 -3.37 8.30 -1.51
CA TYR A 74 -2.42 7.88 -2.54
C TYR A 74 -1.27 8.88 -2.62
N GLY A 75 -0.03 8.41 -2.57
CA GLY A 75 1.14 9.27 -2.49
C GLY A 75 1.24 10.07 -1.18
N GLY A 76 0.43 9.77 -0.16
CA GLY A 76 0.35 10.55 1.07
C GLY A 76 1.38 10.22 2.15
N ILE A 77 2.38 9.39 1.86
CA ILE A 77 3.48 9.09 2.79
C ILE A 77 4.81 9.01 2.02
N GLY A 78 5.92 9.31 2.69
CA GLY A 78 7.28 9.12 2.16
C GLY A 78 8.13 10.40 2.18
N PRO A 79 9.23 10.45 1.41
CA PRO A 79 10.05 11.66 1.27
C PRO A 79 9.23 12.84 0.74
N ILE A 80 9.48 14.03 1.27
CA ILE A 80 8.74 15.27 0.96
C ILE A 80 9.68 16.28 0.30
N ALA A 81 9.14 17.10 -0.60
CA ALA A 81 9.87 18.20 -1.23
C ALA A 81 10.35 19.25 -0.21
N SER A 82 11.54 19.82 -0.44
CA SER A 82 12.15 20.85 0.42
C SER A 82 11.59 22.27 0.19
N ASP A 83 10.75 22.46 -0.83
CA ASP A 83 10.20 23.74 -1.28
C ASP A 83 9.00 24.25 -0.45
N ASN A 84 8.61 23.51 0.59
CA ASN A 84 7.44 23.76 1.44
C ASN A 84 6.08 23.58 0.74
N SER A 85 6.02 22.95 -0.44
CA SER A 85 4.76 22.54 -1.07
C SER A 85 3.99 21.53 -0.22
N GLY A 86 4.72 20.66 0.50
CA GLY A 86 4.15 19.47 1.14
C GLY A 86 4.07 18.27 0.20
N ASP A 87 4.54 18.40 -1.04
CA ASP A 87 4.44 17.35 -2.05
C ASP A 87 5.35 16.17 -1.72
N HIS A 88 4.79 14.96 -1.82
CA HIS A 88 5.52 13.72 -1.66
C HIS A 88 6.25 13.34 -2.95
N LEU A 89 7.54 13.03 -2.84
CA LEU A 89 8.44 12.73 -3.97
C LEU A 89 8.56 11.24 -4.28
N GLY A 90 7.83 10.40 -3.54
CA GLY A 90 7.98 8.95 -3.57
C GLY A 90 9.30 8.46 -2.97
N GLY A 91 9.37 7.16 -2.73
CA GLY A 91 10.53 6.50 -2.11
C GLY A 91 11.18 5.45 -3.02
N THR A 92 12.45 5.14 -2.74
CA THR A 92 13.16 4.06 -3.44
C THR A 92 12.88 2.69 -2.83
N THR A 93 12.47 2.65 -1.56
CA THR A 93 12.29 1.42 -0.81
C THR A 93 10.99 1.47 -0.04
N TYR A 94 10.23 0.37 -0.08
CA TYR A 94 9.08 0.21 0.79
C TYR A 94 9.03 -1.17 1.43
N PHE A 95 8.40 -1.22 2.59
CA PHE A 95 7.93 -2.44 3.23
C PHE A 95 6.51 -2.22 3.73
N ASN A 96 5.68 -3.25 3.64
CA ASN A 96 4.34 -3.23 4.21
C ASN A 96 3.94 -4.59 4.76
N ALA A 97 3.05 -4.57 5.75
CA ALA A 97 2.42 -5.73 6.35
C ALA A 97 0.97 -5.39 6.68
N SER A 98 0.10 -6.38 6.56
CA SER A 98 -1.33 -6.25 6.87
C SER A 98 -1.84 -7.54 7.48
N ALA A 99 -2.64 -7.40 8.53
CA ALA A 99 -3.42 -8.47 9.13
C ALA A 99 -4.90 -8.10 9.06
N GLU A 100 -5.73 -8.99 8.55
CA GLU A 100 -7.15 -8.77 8.33
C GLU A 100 -7.95 -10.02 8.75
N ALA A 101 -9.12 -9.81 9.32
CA ALA A 101 -10.09 -10.86 9.60
C ALA A 101 -11.43 -10.51 8.96
N GLN A 102 -11.98 -11.46 8.21
CA GLN A 102 -13.22 -11.32 7.46
C GLN A 102 -14.30 -12.24 8.02
N PHE A 103 -15.49 -11.71 8.25
CA PHE A 103 -16.59 -12.40 8.92
C PHE A 103 -17.93 -12.17 8.20
N PRO A 104 -18.89 -13.10 8.32
CA PRO A 104 -20.25 -12.89 7.84
C PRO A 104 -20.95 -11.79 8.65
N LEU A 105 -21.86 -11.05 8.03
CA LEU A 105 -22.63 -10.02 8.74
C LEU A 105 -23.79 -10.68 9.52
N PRO A 106 -23.91 -10.47 10.86
CA PRO A 106 -24.86 -11.23 11.70
C PRO A 106 -26.34 -11.12 11.31
N VAL A 107 -26.73 -10.04 10.62
CA VAL A 107 -28.14 -9.73 10.28
C VAL A 107 -28.43 -10.00 8.80
N ILE A 108 -27.41 -10.09 7.95
CA ILE A 108 -27.58 -10.15 6.49
C ILE A 108 -27.29 -11.57 6.01
N PRO A 109 -28.22 -12.22 5.26
CA PRO A 109 -27.96 -13.55 4.71
C PRO A 109 -26.71 -13.57 3.82
N GLU A 110 -25.90 -14.61 3.93
CA GLU A 110 -24.67 -14.77 3.14
C GLU A 110 -24.90 -14.79 1.62
N SER A 111 -26.12 -15.16 1.18
CA SER A 111 -26.51 -15.13 -0.23
C SER A 111 -26.44 -13.74 -0.87
N PHE A 112 -26.40 -12.66 -0.08
CA PHE A 112 -26.16 -11.30 -0.56
C PHE A 112 -24.68 -11.03 -0.91
N GLY A 113 -23.77 -11.95 -0.56
CA GLY A 113 -22.34 -11.83 -0.85
C GLY A 113 -21.64 -10.72 -0.06
N LEU A 114 -22.20 -10.33 1.09
CA LEU A 114 -21.66 -9.29 1.96
C LEU A 114 -20.83 -9.90 3.09
N ARG A 115 -19.63 -9.34 3.33
CA ARG A 115 -18.77 -9.69 4.46
C ARG A 115 -18.23 -8.45 5.13
N GLY A 116 -18.13 -8.49 6.44
CA GLY A 116 -17.38 -7.50 7.23
C GLY A 116 -15.90 -7.86 7.30
N ALA A 117 -15.06 -6.85 7.54
CA ALA A 117 -13.65 -7.02 7.80
C ALA A 117 -13.20 -6.11 8.95
N VAL A 118 -12.21 -6.56 9.71
CA VAL A 118 -11.38 -5.73 10.60
C VAL A 118 -9.93 -5.93 10.20
N PHE A 119 -9.12 -4.87 10.28
CA PHE A 119 -7.73 -4.96 9.86
C PHE A 119 -6.80 -4.03 10.64
N ALA A 120 -5.51 -4.37 10.58
CA ALA A 120 -4.40 -3.54 10.98
C ALA A 120 -3.32 -3.57 9.89
N ASP A 121 -2.86 -2.41 9.47
CA ASP A 121 -1.85 -2.23 8.45
C ASP A 121 -0.64 -1.49 9.03
N ALA A 122 0.55 -1.83 8.53
CA ALA A 122 1.77 -1.09 8.81
C ALA A 122 2.62 -0.99 7.55
N ALA A 123 3.21 0.17 7.29
CA ALA A 123 4.06 0.39 6.13
C ALA A 123 5.13 1.45 6.38
N THR A 124 6.18 1.39 5.56
CA THR A 124 7.16 2.47 5.42
C THR A 124 7.48 2.65 3.93
N LEU A 125 7.69 3.89 3.52
CA LEU A 125 8.17 4.28 2.20
C LEU A 125 9.27 5.31 2.43
N TYR A 126 10.49 4.99 2.03
CA TYR A 126 11.67 5.76 2.41
C TYR A 126 12.77 5.68 1.35
N GLY A 127 13.82 6.47 1.56
CA GLY A 127 14.92 6.64 0.63
C GLY A 127 14.52 7.45 -0.60
N ASN A 128 15.42 8.29 -1.08
CA ASN A 128 15.20 9.08 -2.29
C ASN A 128 16.56 9.29 -2.98
N LYS A 129 16.58 9.26 -4.31
CA LYS A 129 17.82 9.38 -5.11
C LYS A 129 17.87 10.63 -5.97
N LEU A 130 16.99 11.60 -5.70
CA LEU A 130 17.06 12.94 -6.28
C LEU A 130 18.18 13.74 -5.58
N ASP A 131 18.45 14.93 -6.11
CA ASP A 131 19.33 15.89 -5.47
C ASP A 131 18.89 16.13 -4.01
N PRO A 132 19.76 15.93 -3.00
CA PRO A 132 19.41 16.11 -1.59
C PRO A 132 18.88 17.52 -1.26
N SER A 133 19.20 18.54 -2.05
CA SER A 133 18.66 19.90 -1.88
C SER A 133 17.16 19.99 -2.17
N LEU A 134 16.61 19.07 -2.95
CA LEU A 134 15.19 19.00 -3.31
C LEU A 134 14.35 18.20 -2.30
N VAL A 135 15.01 17.46 -1.39
CA VAL A 135 14.35 16.57 -0.43
C VAL A 135 14.43 17.18 0.96
N LYS A 136 13.29 17.32 1.64
CA LYS A 136 13.23 17.83 3.01
C LYS A 136 14.06 16.93 3.93
N ALA A 137 14.98 17.54 4.69
CA ALA A 137 15.87 16.83 5.59
C ALA A 137 15.08 15.91 6.56
N GLY A 138 15.53 14.67 6.71
CA GLY A 138 14.91 13.64 7.57
C GLY A 138 13.62 13.01 7.02
N SER A 139 13.03 13.55 5.94
CA SER A 139 11.80 12.97 5.35
C SER A 139 12.07 11.67 4.59
N ALA A 140 13.31 11.47 4.12
CA ALA A 140 13.72 10.25 3.43
C ALA A 140 14.17 9.11 4.36
N ASP A 141 14.17 9.35 5.68
CA ASP A 141 14.51 8.33 6.66
C ASP A 141 13.38 7.30 6.79
N MET A 142 13.72 6.13 7.32
CA MET A 142 12.76 5.05 7.50
C MET A 142 11.88 5.33 8.72
N HIS A 143 10.65 5.78 8.46
CA HIS A 143 9.61 5.94 9.48
C HIS A 143 8.47 4.95 9.26
N LEU A 144 8.08 4.24 10.32
CA LEU A 144 6.94 3.35 10.29
C LEU A 144 5.64 4.17 10.39
N ARG A 145 4.63 3.78 9.62
CA ARG A 145 3.24 4.20 9.77
C ARG A 145 2.36 3.00 10.02
N ALA A 146 1.26 3.22 10.72
CA ALA A 146 0.29 2.18 11.01
C ALA A 146 -1.14 2.72 11.02
N SER A 147 -2.09 1.86 10.68
CA SER A 147 -3.52 2.13 10.75
C SER A 147 -4.30 0.91 11.17
N VAL A 148 -5.49 1.13 11.69
CA VAL A 148 -6.47 0.08 11.98
C VAL A 148 -7.80 0.48 11.38
N GLY A 149 -8.64 -0.49 11.02
CA GLY A 149 -9.90 -0.15 10.38
C GLY A 149 -10.89 -1.28 10.26
N VAL A 150 -12.02 -0.92 9.67
CA VAL A 150 -13.12 -1.81 9.34
C VAL A 150 -13.39 -1.74 7.85
N GLY A 151 -13.87 -2.84 7.29
CA GLY A 151 -14.22 -2.94 5.88
C GLY A 151 -15.55 -3.62 5.65
N LEU A 152 -16.15 -3.29 4.52
CA LEU A 152 -17.30 -3.98 3.95
C LEU A 152 -16.92 -4.46 2.55
N MET A 153 -17.06 -5.76 2.34
CA MET A 153 -16.84 -6.40 1.05
C MET A 153 -18.17 -6.89 0.50
N TRP A 154 -18.43 -6.60 -0.77
CA TRP A 154 -19.63 -7.03 -1.45
C TRP A 154 -19.32 -7.67 -2.79
N ALA A 155 -19.62 -8.97 -2.92
CA ALA A 155 -19.65 -9.65 -4.20
C ALA A 155 -20.92 -9.25 -4.98
N SER A 156 -20.99 -8.00 -5.44
CA SER A 156 -22.17 -7.45 -6.10
C SER A 156 -22.38 -8.07 -7.50
N PRO A 157 -23.60 -7.98 -8.08
CA PRO A 157 -23.89 -8.44 -9.44
C PRO A 157 -23.06 -7.73 -10.53
N PHE A 158 -22.45 -6.59 -10.21
CA PHE A 158 -21.68 -5.76 -11.14
C PHE A 158 -20.17 -5.86 -10.92
N GLY A 159 -19.72 -6.71 -9.99
CA GLY A 159 -18.31 -6.90 -9.62
C GLY A 159 -18.05 -6.74 -8.12
N PRO A 160 -16.88 -7.18 -7.63
CA PRO A 160 -16.50 -7.00 -6.24
C PRO A 160 -16.35 -5.52 -5.88
N ILE A 161 -17.07 -5.09 -4.84
CA ILE A 161 -16.98 -3.75 -4.25
C ILE A 161 -16.37 -3.88 -2.86
N ARG A 162 -15.49 -2.94 -2.52
CA ARG A 162 -14.90 -2.81 -1.19
C ARG A 162 -15.01 -1.39 -0.68
N ILE A 163 -15.41 -1.26 0.57
CA ILE A 163 -15.43 0.00 1.31
C ILE A 163 -14.60 -0.21 2.56
N ASP A 164 -13.62 0.66 2.82
CA ASP A 164 -12.82 0.61 4.05
C ASP A 164 -12.88 1.96 4.76
N TYR A 165 -12.95 1.90 6.09
CA TYR A 165 -12.74 3.05 6.96
C TYR A 165 -11.56 2.73 7.89
N ALA A 166 -10.47 3.46 7.72
CA ALA A 166 -9.20 3.24 8.39
C ALA A 166 -8.76 4.48 9.15
N ILE A 167 -8.33 4.29 10.40
CA ILE A 167 -7.82 5.34 11.27
C ILE A 167 -6.30 5.18 11.35
N PRO A 168 -5.51 6.16 10.88
CA PRO A 168 -4.08 6.21 11.12
C PRO A 168 -3.77 6.31 12.61
N VAL A 169 -3.07 5.31 13.15
CA VAL A 169 -2.67 5.26 14.57
C VAL A 169 -1.22 5.68 14.79
N GLU A 170 -0.39 5.58 13.75
CA GLU A 170 1.00 6.07 13.74
C GLU A 170 1.24 6.80 12.42
N LYS A 171 1.62 8.08 12.50
CA LYS A 171 1.85 8.96 11.35
C LYS A 171 2.97 9.96 11.62
N GLN A 172 3.58 10.47 10.55
CA GLN A 172 4.63 11.47 10.61
C GLN A 172 4.10 12.87 10.24
N PRO A 173 4.76 13.95 10.70
CA PRO A 173 4.44 15.30 10.26
C PRO A 173 4.58 15.43 8.73
N GLY A 174 3.49 15.84 8.07
CA GLY A 174 3.43 15.98 6.62
C GLY A 174 2.78 14.79 5.90
N ASP A 175 2.42 13.70 6.60
CA ASP A 175 1.64 12.63 5.99
C ASP A 175 0.20 13.09 5.69
N ASP A 176 -0.30 12.72 4.51
CA ASP A 176 -1.67 12.97 4.09
C ASP A 176 -2.57 11.76 4.38
N THR A 177 -3.61 11.98 5.17
CA THR A 177 -4.54 10.93 5.60
C THR A 177 -5.80 10.89 4.74
N GLN A 178 -6.27 9.69 4.41
CA GLN A 178 -7.56 9.47 3.76
C GLN A 178 -8.24 8.28 4.44
N GLU A 179 -9.12 8.56 5.40
CA GLU A 179 -9.71 7.53 6.25
C GLU A 179 -10.71 6.64 5.49
N PHE A 180 -11.44 7.22 4.54
CA PHE A 180 -12.43 6.50 3.73
C PHE A 180 -11.86 6.08 2.38
N ASN A 181 -11.98 4.81 2.04
CA ASN A 181 -11.61 4.29 0.72
C ASN A 181 -12.76 3.50 0.10
N PHE A 182 -12.91 3.64 -1.22
CA PHE A 182 -13.91 2.95 -2.02
C PHE A 182 -13.26 2.38 -3.28
N GLY A 183 -13.38 1.07 -3.47
CA GLY A 183 -12.82 0.37 -4.62
C GLY A 183 -13.86 -0.50 -5.32
N ILE A 184 -13.89 -0.44 -6.65
CA ILE A 184 -14.61 -1.38 -7.50
C ILE A 184 -13.59 -2.14 -8.32
N ALA A 185 -13.60 -3.47 -8.25
CA ALA A 185 -12.82 -4.30 -9.14
C ALA A 185 -13.68 -4.72 -10.33
N THR A 186 -13.30 -4.34 -11.55
CA THR A 186 -13.90 -4.89 -12.77
C THR A 186 -13.16 -6.16 -13.17
N ARG A 187 -13.89 -7.22 -13.50
CA ARG A 187 -13.34 -8.45 -14.08
C ARG A 187 -13.59 -8.39 -15.59
N PHE A 188 -12.54 -8.31 -16.39
CA PHE A 188 -12.56 -8.51 -17.85
C PHE A 188 -11.53 -9.56 -18.24
#